data_AF-A0A4S4MXI3-F1
#
_entry.id   AF-A0A4S4MXI3-F1
#
_cell.length_a   1.000
_cell.length_b   1.000
_cell.length_c   1.000
_cell.angle_alpha   90.00
_cell.angle_beta   90.00
_cell.angle_gamma   90.00
#
_symmetry.space_group_name_H-M   'P 1'
#
loop_
_entity.id
_entity.type
_entity.pdbx_description
1 polymer ?
#
loop_
_entity_poly.entity_id
_entity_poly.type
_entity_poly.pdbx_seq_one_letter_code
_entity_poly.pdbx_strand_id
1 'polypeptide(L)'
;MTRSVDTYCWQVFMQGGVDDGGNVTLRYNQGWGGNHVTKVQSQISTQPGHSMVQLEHDYQGADHSVNVKAVNPGPLDGTGIFVGSYLQSVTKNLALGFESFLQRQDPVQSELNTQYMAKYTSTDKNWIATAQLQPSGILSATYWQKLSEKVDVAADLQVLAMPDRRDAVATLGAKYDLRFSTFRAQLDSSGKVSALLEQRFAPTFAFLVSGEIDHFKNAAKVGVGVMIESSTLTPEEMGLTPEGMPLPPQ
;
A
#
# COMPACT_ATOMS: atom_id res chain seq x y z
N MET A 1 -11.21 -39.58 7.82
CA MET A 1 -10.27 -39.26 8.93
C MET A 1 -8.90 -39.12 8.30
N THR A 2 -8.57 -37.92 7.85
CA THR A 2 -7.26 -37.61 7.24
C THR A 2 -7.03 -36.13 7.54
N ARG A 3 -6.47 -35.87 8.73
CA ARG A 3 -5.96 -34.56 9.10
C ARG A 3 -4.79 -34.28 8.15
N SER A 4 -5.01 -33.34 7.23
CA SER A 4 -3.94 -32.73 6.45
C SER A 4 -2.96 -32.09 7.43
N VAL A 5 -1.69 -32.35 7.21
CA VAL A 5 -0.55 -31.88 8.00
C VAL A 5 -0.50 -30.35 7.92
N ASP A 6 -0.92 -29.68 9.00
CA ASP A 6 -0.75 -28.23 9.16
C ASP A 6 0.76 -27.92 9.18
N THR A 7 1.25 -27.50 8.03
CA THR A 7 2.61 -26.98 7.87
C THR A 7 2.62 -25.58 8.46
N TYR A 8 3.01 -25.46 9.72
CA TYR A 8 3.38 -24.17 10.34
C TYR A 8 4.66 -23.66 9.65
N CYS A 9 4.50 -23.04 8.49
CA CYS A 9 5.60 -22.42 7.77
C CYS A 9 5.80 -21.00 8.30
N TRP A 10 6.88 -20.80 9.06
CA TRP A 10 7.37 -19.48 9.46
C TRP A 10 7.69 -18.66 8.22
N GLN A 11 6.76 -17.78 7.80
CA GLN A 11 6.98 -16.89 6.67
C GLN A 11 7.64 -15.61 7.18
N VAL A 12 8.92 -15.45 6.88
CA VAL A 12 9.71 -14.27 7.21
C VAL A 12 10.03 -13.52 5.93
N PHE A 13 9.78 -12.22 5.92
CA PHE A 13 10.16 -11.31 4.84
C PHE A 13 11.00 -10.18 5.41
N MET A 14 12.21 -10.01 4.90
CA MET A 14 13.13 -8.97 5.34
C MET A 14 13.57 -8.13 4.15
N GLN A 15 13.57 -6.82 4.34
CA GLN A 15 14.08 -5.86 3.38
C GLN A 15 14.89 -4.81 4.13
N GLY A 16 16.09 -4.52 3.64
CA GLY A 16 16.93 -3.45 4.15
C GLY A 16 17.39 -2.58 2.99
N GLY A 17 17.42 -1.26 3.19
CA GLY A 17 17.96 -0.28 2.25
C GLY A 17 18.87 0.69 2.98
N VAL A 18 19.94 1.10 2.32
CA VAL A 18 20.89 2.11 2.82
C VAL A 18 21.02 3.19 1.76
N ASP A 19 20.78 4.44 2.15
CA ASP A 19 20.99 5.61 1.30
C ASP A 19 22.40 6.18 1.48
N ASP A 20 22.86 6.94 0.48
CA ASP A 20 24.16 7.64 0.47
C ASP A 20 24.32 8.61 1.66
N GLY A 21 23.21 9.15 2.19
CA GLY A 21 23.18 9.99 3.39
C GLY A 21 23.33 9.23 4.72
N GLY A 22 23.59 7.92 4.69
CA GLY A 22 23.71 7.08 5.87
C GLY A 22 22.37 6.75 6.54
N ASN A 23 21.25 7.08 5.89
CA ASN A 23 19.92 6.69 6.35
C ASN A 23 19.68 5.21 6.04
N VAL A 24 19.28 4.44 7.04
CA VAL A 24 19.04 3.00 6.92
C VAL A 24 17.56 2.75 7.11
N THR A 25 16.93 2.07 6.15
CA THR A 25 15.57 1.57 6.27
C THR A 25 15.60 0.05 6.41
N LEU A 26 14.83 -0.48 7.36
CA LEU A 26 14.68 -1.89 7.64
C LEU A 26 13.20 -2.20 7.74
N ARG A 27 12.76 -3.29 7.09
CA ARG A 27 11.43 -3.85 7.20
C ARG A 27 11.54 -5.34 7.44
N TYR A 28 10.96 -5.81 8.52
CA TYR A 28 10.94 -7.19 8.95
C TYR A 28 9.49 -7.62 9.19
N ASN A 29 8.96 -8.52 8.37
CA ASN A 29 7.64 -9.10 8.57
C ASN A 29 7.83 -10.57 8.97
N GLN A 30 7.22 -10.97 10.09
CA GLN A 30 7.23 -12.33 10.58
C GLN A 30 5.80 -12.82 10.80
N GLY A 31 5.42 -13.85 10.04
CA GLY A 31 4.21 -14.63 10.28
C GLY A 31 4.47 -15.67 11.37
N TRP A 32 3.79 -15.54 12.49
CA TRP A 32 3.90 -16.48 13.63
C TRP A 32 2.94 -17.67 13.47
N GLY A 33 1.89 -17.49 12.66
CA GLY A 33 0.92 -18.51 12.27
C GLY A 33 0.10 -18.02 11.07
N GLY A 34 -0.89 -18.81 10.61
CA GLY A 34 -1.67 -18.46 9.42
C GLY A 34 -2.42 -17.11 9.50
N ASN A 35 -2.69 -16.63 10.72
CA ASN A 35 -3.55 -15.48 10.98
C ASN A 35 -2.84 -14.33 11.72
N HIS A 36 -1.58 -14.52 12.14
CA HIS A 36 -0.82 -13.52 12.92
C HIS A 36 0.45 -13.12 12.20
N VAL A 37 0.58 -11.83 11.89
CA VAL A 37 1.77 -11.27 11.26
C VAL A 37 2.24 -10.07 12.07
N THR A 38 3.47 -10.13 12.56
CA THR A 38 4.13 -8.97 13.16
C THR A 38 5.05 -8.35 12.14
N LYS A 39 4.93 -7.04 11.92
CA LYS A 39 5.82 -6.27 11.07
C LYS A 39 6.58 -5.26 11.92
N VAL A 40 7.87 -5.13 11.67
CA VAL A 40 8.75 -4.16 12.31
C VAL A 40 9.38 -3.35 11.19
N GLN A 41 9.19 -2.04 11.22
CA GLN A 41 9.82 -1.12 10.29
C GLN A 41 10.68 -0.17 11.11
N SER A 42 11.94 0.02 10.72
CA SER A 42 12.83 0.97 11.35
C SER A 42 13.49 1.82 10.27
N GLN A 43 13.44 3.13 10.43
CA GLN A 43 14.20 4.06 9.63
C GLN A 43 15.12 4.82 10.56
N ILE A 44 16.41 4.57 10.42
CA ILE A 44 17.48 5.17 11.23
C ILE A 44 18.12 6.23 10.36
N SER A 45 17.84 7.49 10.68
CA SER A 45 18.48 8.64 10.04
C SER A 45 19.67 9.12 10.86
N THR A 46 20.68 9.64 10.17
CA THR A 46 21.88 10.26 10.77
C THR A 46 21.57 11.60 11.46
N GLN A 47 20.40 12.18 11.20
CA GLN A 47 19.93 13.41 11.85
C GLN A 47 19.36 13.09 13.26
N PRO A 48 19.84 13.76 14.33
CA PRO A 48 19.33 13.56 15.69
C PRO A 48 17.82 13.76 15.76
N GLY A 49 17.09 12.80 16.33
CA GLY A 49 15.63 12.89 16.53
C GLY A 49 14.76 12.44 15.35
N HIS A 50 15.35 12.09 14.19
CA HIS A 50 14.60 11.62 13.01
C HIS A 50 14.64 10.10 12.81
N SER A 51 15.14 9.35 13.80
CA SER A 51 15.02 7.90 13.79
C SER A 51 13.59 7.51 14.17
N MET A 52 12.96 6.69 13.33
CA MET A 52 11.63 6.16 13.60
C MET A 52 11.62 4.64 13.65
N VAL A 53 10.88 4.09 14.61
CA VAL A 53 10.64 2.65 14.75
C VAL A 53 9.14 2.45 14.82
N GLN A 54 8.61 1.64 13.91
CA GLN A 54 7.20 1.27 13.84
C GLN A 54 7.08 -0.23 14.06
N LEU A 55 6.31 -0.62 15.05
CA LEU A 55 5.94 -2.00 15.32
C LEU A 55 4.46 -2.17 15.01
N GLU A 56 4.13 -3.11 14.14
CA GLU A 56 2.79 -3.40 13.69
C GLU A 56 2.48 -4.87 13.98
N HIS A 57 1.32 -5.15 14.55
CA HIS A 57 0.81 -6.49 14.74
C HIS A 57 -0.55 -6.61 14.05
N ASP A 58 -0.58 -7.41 13.01
CA ASP A 58 -1.78 -7.77 12.25
C ASP A 58 -2.30 -9.11 12.73
N TYR A 59 -3.58 -9.11 13.09
CA TYR A 59 -4.34 -10.32 13.34
C TYR A 59 -5.55 -10.37 12.41
N GLN A 60 -5.60 -11.38 11.57
CA GLN A 60 -6.69 -11.60 10.62
C GLN A 60 -7.53 -12.79 11.10
N GLY A 61 -8.66 -12.50 11.73
CA GLY A 61 -9.70 -13.48 12.05
C GLY A 61 -10.58 -13.82 10.84
N ALA A 62 -11.53 -14.74 11.05
CA ALA A 62 -12.45 -15.18 10.00
C ALA A 62 -13.46 -14.10 9.58
N ASP A 63 -13.91 -13.28 10.54
CA ASP A 63 -14.91 -12.24 10.37
C ASP A 63 -14.43 -10.84 10.80
N HIS A 64 -13.26 -10.76 11.45
CA HIS A 64 -12.67 -9.53 11.96
C HIS A 64 -11.18 -9.44 11.63
N SER A 65 -10.67 -8.22 11.54
CA SER A 65 -9.24 -7.91 11.40
C SER A 65 -8.87 -6.88 12.46
N VAL A 66 -7.82 -7.17 13.22
CA VAL A 66 -7.27 -6.28 14.24
C VAL A 66 -5.86 -5.92 13.81
N ASN A 67 -5.56 -4.64 13.75
CA ASN A 67 -4.22 -4.13 13.48
C ASN A 67 -3.81 -3.18 14.60
N VAL A 68 -2.65 -3.44 15.19
CA VAL A 68 -2.09 -2.58 16.24
C VAL A 68 -0.75 -2.06 15.76
N LYS A 69 -0.60 -0.75 15.63
CA LYS A 69 0.65 -0.08 15.28
C LYS A 69 1.15 0.76 16.43
N ALA A 70 2.45 0.72 16.67
CA ALA A 70 3.14 1.55 17.63
C ALA A 70 4.31 2.21 16.92
N VAL A 71 4.29 3.54 16.79
CA VAL A 71 5.35 4.34 16.18
C VAL A 71 6.08 5.11 17.28
N ASN A 72 7.40 4.96 17.30
CA ASN A 72 8.32 5.51 18.27
C ASN A 72 7.90 5.25 19.73
N PRO A 73 7.69 3.98 20.13
CA PRO A 73 7.41 3.68 21.52
C PRO A 73 8.65 3.99 22.37
N GLY A 74 8.59 5.05 23.16
CA GLY A 74 9.61 5.38 24.16
C GLY A 74 9.41 4.51 25.41
N PRO A 75 10.28 3.53 25.71
CA PRO A 75 10.08 2.61 26.83
C PRO A 75 10.20 3.29 28.21
N LEU A 76 10.78 4.48 28.27
CA LEU A 76 11.04 5.24 29.50
C LEU A 76 9.95 6.27 29.82
N ASP A 77 9.46 6.98 28.81
CA ASP A 77 8.52 8.09 28.99
C ASP A 77 7.09 7.76 28.55
N GLY A 78 6.87 6.58 27.95
CA GLY A 78 5.56 6.16 27.41
C GLY A 78 5.07 7.06 26.26
N THR A 79 5.98 7.84 25.68
CA THR A 79 5.75 8.65 24.48
C THR A 79 5.69 7.76 23.24
N GLY A 80 4.94 8.19 22.24
CA GLY A 80 4.74 7.42 21.02
C GLY A 80 3.33 7.54 20.48
N ILE A 81 3.15 7.04 19.27
CA ILE A 81 1.86 7.00 18.59
C ILE A 81 1.41 5.54 18.59
N PHE A 82 0.30 5.27 19.25
CA PHE A 82 -0.35 3.97 19.23
C PHE A 82 -1.60 4.06 18.36
N VAL A 83 -1.75 3.16 17.41
CA VAL A 83 -2.90 3.09 16.53
C VAL A 83 -3.50 1.71 16.66
N GLY A 84 -4.76 1.64 17.10
CA GLY A 84 -5.53 0.40 17.14
C GLY A 84 -6.64 0.47 16.11
N SER A 85 -6.59 -0.39 15.09
CA SER A 85 -7.60 -0.52 14.06
C SER A 85 -8.36 -1.84 14.25
N TYR A 86 -9.68 -1.76 14.29
CA TYR A 86 -10.56 -2.92 14.39
C TYR A 86 -11.60 -2.83 13.28
N LEU A 87 -11.67 -3.85 12.43
CA LEU A 87 -12.64 -3.92 11.35
C LEU A 87 -13.34 -5.28 11.37
N GLN A 88 -14.66 -5.26 11.42
CA GLN A 88 -15.50 -6.45 11.50
C GLN A 88 -16.50 -6.48 10.33
N SER A 89 -16.62 -7.65 9.71
CA SER A 89 -17.60 -7.92 8.67
C SER A 89 -18.96 -8.20 9.31
N VAL A 90 -19.86 -7.22 9.30
CA VAL A 90 -21.23 -7.36 9.82
C VAL A 90 -22.09 -8.19 8.86
N THR A 91 -21.84 -8.03 7.56
CA THR A 91 -22.53 -8.75 6.48
C THR A 91 -21.48 -9.25 5.48
N LYS A 92 -21.86 -10.20 4.60
CA LYS A 92 -21.01 -10.67 3.48
C LYS A 92 -20.46 -9.55 2.58
N ASN A 93 -21.14 -8.40 2.58
CA ASN A 93 -20.90 -7.26 1.71
C ASN A 93 -20.54 -5.99 2.47
N LEU A 94 -20.68 -5.96 3.79
CA LEU A 94 -20.48 -4.76 4.60
C LEU A 94 -19.55 -5.07 5.76
N ALA A 95 -18.44 -4.33 5.83
CA ALA A 95 -17.54 -4.32 6.95
C ALA A 95 -17.50 -2.92 7.56
N LEU A 96 -17.60 -2.86 8.88
CA LEU A 96 -17.52 -1.64 9.66
C LEU A 96 -16.35 -1.77 10.63
N GLY A 97 -15.68 -0.67 10.88
CA GLY A 97 -14.55 -0.63 11.77
C GLY A 97 -14.33 0.75 12.37
N PHE A 98 -13.39 0.81 13.29
CA PHE A 98 -12.89 2.05 13.83
C PHE A 98 -11.38 1.92 14.01
N GLU A 99 -10.70 3.06 13.97
CA GLU A 99 -9.28 3.15 14.22
C GLU A 99 -9.02 4.30 15.19
N SER A 100 -8.40 3.97 16.31
CA SER A 100 -8.09 4.92 17.37
C SER A 100 -6.59 5.21 17.35
N PHE A 101 -6.25 6.47 17.14
CA PHE A 101 -4.92 7.02 17.28
C PHE A 101 -4.79 7.63 18.66
N LEU A 102 -3.86 7.10 19.44
CA LEU A 102 -3.39 7.69 20.68
C LEU A 102 -1.98 8.23 20.43
N GLN A 103 -1.89 9.53 20.18
CA GLN A 103 -0.63 10.22 20.00
C GLN A 103 -0.21 10.88 21.32
N ARG A 104 0.92 10.43 21.86
CA ARG A 104 1.57 11.02 23.04
C ARG A 104 2.90 11.62 22.60
N GLN A 105 2.86 12.89 22.17
CA GLN A 105 4.09 13.64 21.82
C GLN A 105 4.83 14.13 23.06
N ASP A 106 4.10 14.38 24.17
CA ASP A 106 4.63 14.83 25.45
C ASP A 106 3.99 13.98 26.57
N PRO A 107 4.68 13.67 27.70
CA PRO A 107 4.09 12.98 28.84
C PRO A 107 2.75 13.56 29.32
N VAL A 108 2.54 14.88 29.12
CA VAL A 108 1.39 15.64 29.62
C VAL A 108 0.21 15.68 28.64
N GLN A 109 0.46 15.60 27.33
CA GLN A 109 -0.59 15.74 26.30
C GLN A 109 -0.79 14.44 25.53
N SER A 110 -1.95 13.83 25.73
CA SER A 110 -2.43 12.68 24.97
C SER A 110 -3.57 13.12 24.06
N GLU A 111 -3.37 13.00 22.76
CA GLU A 111 -4.43 13.19 21.77
C GLU A 111 -4.99 11.82 21.40
N LEU A 112 -6.27 11.60 21.71
CA LEU A 112 -7.02 10.45 21.26
C LEU A 112 -7.93 10.87 20.12
N ASN A 113 -7.67 10.38 18.92
CA ASN A 113 -8.54 10.59 17.77
C ASN A 113 -9.06 9.24 17.28
N THR A 114 -10.37 9.08 17.15
CA THR A 114 -10.97 7.82 16.70
C THR A 114 -11.70 8.03 15.39
N GLN A 115 -11.19 7.46 14.31
CA GLN A 115 -11.85 7.46 13.01
C GLN A 115 -12.74 6.24 12.84
N TYR A 116 -13.83 6.40 12.10
CA TYR A 116 -14.72 5.31 11.72
C TYR A 116 -14.45 4.92 10.28
N MET A 117 -14.53 3.63 9.98
CA MET A 117 -14.36 3.09 8.65
C MET A 117 -15.56 2.25 8.27
N ALA A 118 -15.99 2.40 7.03
CA ALA A 118 -16.98 1.54 6.41
C ALA A 118 -16.43 1.05 5.06
N LYS A 119 -16.59 -0.23 4.79
CA LYS A 119 -16.27 -0.85 3.50
C LYS A 119 -17.51 -1.60 3.04
N TYR A 120 -18.00 -1.24 1.86
CA TYR A 120 -19.07 -1.94 1.17
C TYR A 120 -18.53 -2.57 -0.11
N THR A 121 -18.77 -3.86 -0.28
CA THR A 121 -18.37 -4.63 -1.46
C THR A 121 -19.63 -5.15 -2.14
N SER A 122 -19.74 -4.94 -3.45
CA SER A 122 -20.88 -5.44 -4.23
C SER A 122 -21.01 -6.97 -4.18
N THR A 123 -22.22 -7.50 -4.36
CA THR A 123 -22.49 -8.96 -4.40
C THR A 123 -21.66 -9.66 -5.47
N ASP A 124 -21.53 -9.02 -6.63
CA ASP A 124 -20.74 -9.54 -7.75
C ASP A 124 -19.24 -9.20 -7.63
N LYS A 125 -18.83 -8.53 -6.54
CA LYS A 125 -17.46 -8.06 -6.26
C LYS A 125 -16.86 -7.16 -7.36
N ASN A 126 -17.71 -6.58 -8.20
CA ASN A 126 -17.30 -5.69 -9.30
C ASN A 126 -16.93 -4.28 -8.83
N TRP A 127 -17.45 -3.85 -7.68
CA TRP A 127 -17.14 -2.55 -7.10
C TRP A 127 -17.04 -2.61 -5.58
N ILE A 128 -16.24 -1.72 -5.02
CA ILE A 128 -15.99 -1.55 -3.60
C ILE A 128 -16.07 -0.06 -3.30
N ALA A 129 -16.94 0.31 -2.37
CA ALA A 129 -16.94 1.65 -1.80
C ALA A 129 -16.35 1.60 -0.39
N THR A 130 -15.51 2.57 -0.05
CA THR A 130 -15.06 2.76 1.33
C THR A 130 -15.36 4.18 1.77
N ALA A 131 -15.69 4.34 3.04
CA ALA A 131 -15.82 5.65 3.66
C ALA A 131 -15.04 5.64 4.98
N GLN A 132 -14.30 6.72 5.23
CA GLN A 132 -13.58 6.95 6.46
C GLN A 132 -14.00 8.32 6.99
N LEU A 133 -14.39 8.35 8.26
CA LEU A 133 -14.81 9.57 8.95
C LEU A 133 -13.91 9.79 10.15
N GLN A 134 -13.14 10.87 10.12
CA GLN A 134 -12.31 11.29 11.23
C GLN A 134 -12.97 12.48 11.95
N PRO A 135 -13.16 12.42 13.28
CA PRO A 135 -13.74 13.50 14.08
C PRO A 135 -13.00 14.83 14.00
N SER A 136 -11.73 14.83 13.55
CA SER A 136 -10.96 16.02 13.21
C SER A 136 -11.52 16.81 11.99
N GLY A 137 -12.62 16.34 11.39
CA GLY A 137 -13.29 16.98 10.27
C GLY A 137 -12.87 16.42 8.91
N ILE A 138 -12.16 15.30 8.85
CA ILE A 138 -11.74 14.69 7.58
C ILE A 138 -12.72 13.57 7.21
N LEU A 139 -13.31 13.65 6.03
CA LEU A 139 -14.11 12.59 5.44
C LEU A 139 -13.43 12.15 4.13
N SER A 140 -13.06 10.89 4.03
CA SER A 140 -12.55 10.29 2.79
C SER A 140 -13.52 9.23 2.30
N ALA A 141 -13.96 9.32 1.05
CA ALA A 141 -14.82 8.35 0.41
C ALA A 141 -14.15 7.87 -0.89
N THR A 142 -13.88 6.58 -0.97
CA THR A 142 -13.34 5.97 -2.19
C THR A 142 -14.38 5.06 -2.83
N TYR A 143 -14.36 5.01 -4.16
CA TYR A 143 -15.17 4.12 -4.96
C TYR A 143 -14.26 3.48 -6.01
N TRP A 144 -14.06 2.19 -5.89
CA TRP A 144 -13.32 1.39 -6.86
C TRP A 144 -14.30 0.52 -7.65
N GLN A 145 -14.13 0.47 -8.96
CA GLN A 145 -14.92 -0.39 -9.82
C GLN A 145 -14.04 -0.99 -10.92
N LYS A 146 -14.13 -2.31 -11.04
CA LYS A 146 -13.56 -3.06 -12.16
C LYS A 146 -14.54 -3.01 -13.33
N LEU A 147 -14.17 -2.31 -14.40
CA LEU A 147 -14.97 -2.25 -15.63
C LEU A 147 -14.70 -3.46 -16.52
N SER A 148 -13.46 -3.93 -16.56
CA SER A 148 -13.02 -5.07 -17.37
C SER A 148 -11.83 -5.76 -16.73
N GLU A 149 -11.41 -6.92 -17.25
CA GLU A 149 -10.19 -7.59 -16.79
C GLU A 149 -8.93 -6.74 -16.94
N LYS A 150 -8.97 -5.77 -17.86
CA LYS A 150 -7.84 -4.89 -18.20
C LYS A 150 -8.01 -3.46 -17.71
N VAL A 151 -9.18 -3.10 -17.19
CA VAL A 151 -9.52 -1.70 -16.85
C VAL A 151 -10.18 -1.62 -15.49
N ASP A 152 -9.49 -0.92 -14.59
CA ASP A 152 -9.99 -0.56 -13.27
C ASP A 152 -10.15 0.96 -13.19
N VAL A 153 -11.26 1.41 -12.62
CA VAL A 153 -11.51 2.83 -12.36
C VAL A 153 -11.66 3.02 -10.86
N ALA A 154 -11.11 4.11 -10.36
CA ALA A 154 -11.24 4.53 -8.98
C ALA A 154 -11.65 6.00 -8.92
N ALA A 155 -12.50 6.34 -7.98
CA ALA A 155 -12.79 7.70 -7.57
C ALA A 155 -12.44 7.82 -6.09
N ASP A 156 -11.80 8.91 -5.72
CA ASP A 156 -11.52 9.26 -4.33
C ASP A 156 -12.03 10.68 -4.09
N LEU A 157 -12.69 10.88 -2.96
CA LEU A 157 -13.21 12.17 -2.51
C LEU A 157 -12.73 12.39 -1.09
N GLN A 158 -11.84 13.36 -0.92
CA GLN A 158 -11.36 13.80 0.38
C GLN A 158 -11.95 15.17 0.71
N VAL A 159 -12.75 15.23 1.76
CA VAL A 159 -13.36 16.45 2.28
C VAL A 159 -12.71 16.77 3.63
N LEU A 160 -12.11 17.95 3.71
CA LEU A 160 -11.60 18.54 4.94
C LEU A 160 -12.60 19.60 5.40
N ALA A 161 -13.32 19.34 6.48
CA ALA A 161 -14.30 20.22 7.09
C ALA A 161 -13.84 20.66 8.48
N MET A 162 -12.78 21.45 8.53
CA MET A 162 -12.33 22.10 9.77
C MET A 162 -13.10 23.43 9.98
N PRO A 163 -13.27 23.89 11.23
CA PRO A 163 -13.95 25.16 11.51
C PRO A 163 -13.36 26.36 10.76
N ASP A 164 -12.04 26.37 10.56
CA ASP A 164 -11.32 27.46 9.90
C ASP A 164 -11.18 27.29 8.38
N ARG A 165 -11.30 26.07 7.85
CA ARG A 165 -11.12 25.80 6.42
C ARG A 165 -11.91 24.58 5.97
N ARG A 166 -12.70 24.79 4.92
CA ARG A 166 -13.39 23.73 4.19
C ARG A 166 -12.73 23.56 2.83
N ASP A 167 -12.13 22.40 2.59
CA ASP A 167 -11.51 22.06 1.33
C ASP A 167 -12.02 20.69 0.87
N ALA A 168 -12.19 20.49 -0.42
CA ALA A 168 -12.68 19.23 -0.96
C ALA A 168 -11.93 18.93 -2.26
N VAL A 169 -11.33 17.75 -2.28
CA VAL A 169 -10.47 17.28 -3.36
C VAL A 169 -11.08 15.98 -3.88
N ALA A 170 -11.45 15.98 -5.16
CA ALA A 170 -12.01 14.83 -5.84
C ALA A 170 -11.04 14.36 -6.92
N THR A 171 -10.52 13.15 -6.76
CA THR A 171 -9.58 12.53 -7.69
C THR A 171 -10.25 11.36 -8.41
N LEU A 172 -10.14 11.33 -9.73
CA LEU A 172 -10.58 10.24 -10.58
C LEU A 172 -9.36 9.56 -11.20
N GLY A 173 -9.22 8.26 -10.98
CA GLY A 173 -8.13 7.44 -11.51
C GLY A 173 -8.63 6.34 -12.42
N ALA A 174 -7.86 6.02 -13.45
CA ALA A 174 -8.05 4.84 -14.27
C ALA A 174 -6.73 4.10 -14.42
N LYS A 175 -6.79 2.78 -14.24
CA LYS A 175 -5.67 1.87 -14.47
C LYS A 175 -6.04 0.96 -15.64
N TYR A 176 -5.19 0.99 -16.65
CA TYR A 176 -5.22 0.10 -17.80
C TYR A 176 -4.05 -0.87 -17.67
N ASP A 177 -4.36 -2.13 -17.40
CA ASP A 177 -3.40 -3.21 -17.26
C ASP A 177 -3.43 -4.07 -18.53
N LEU A 178 -2.42 -3.93 -19.37
CA LEU A 178 -2.18 -4.72 -20.57
C LEU A 178 -1.03 -5.68 -20.28
N ARG A 179 -0.98 -6.80 -21.01
CA ARG A 179 0.01 -7.88 -20.82
C ARG A 179 1.46 -7.43 -20.72
N PHE A 180 1.84 -6.38 -21.44
CA PHE A 180 3.20 -5.82 -21.46
C PHE A 180 3.26 -4.34 -21.08
N SER A 181 2.14 -3.73 -20.68
CA SER A 181 2.08 -2.30 -20.38
C SER A 181 1.05 -2.01 -19.31
N THR A 182 1.42 -1.29 -18.26
CA THR A 182 0.48 -0.74 -17.29
C THR A 182 0.43 0.77 -17.45
N PHE A 183 -0.73 1.30 -17.82
CA PHE A 183 -0.96 2.74 -17.86
C PHE A 183 -1.87 3.15 -16.71
N ARG A 184 -1.46 4.13 -15.92
CA ARG A 184 -2.23 4.71 -14.83
C ARG A 184 -2.40 6.19 -15.10
N ALA A 185 -3.63 6.68 -15.05
CA ALA A 185 -3.92 8.10 -15.13
C ALA A 185 -4.76 8.50 -13.94
N GLN A 186 -4.52 9.70 -13.42
CA GLN A 186 -5.32 10.32 -12.37
C GLN A 186 -5.56 11.79 -12.72
N LEU A 187 -6.76 12.25 -12.43
CA LEU A 187 -7.21 13.62 -12.59
C LEU A 187 -7.74 14.09 -11.25
N ASP A 188 -7.25 15.21 -10.77
CA ASP A 188 -7.68 15.81 -9.52
C ASP A 188 -8.48 17.11 -9.76
N SER A 189 -9.43 17.40 -8.87
CA SER A 189 -10.28 18.61 -8.94
C SER A 189 -9.48 19.90 -8.75
N SER A 190 -8.27 19.81 -8.21
CA SER A 190 -7.31 20.90 -8.13
C SER A 190 -6.62 21.23 -9.47
N GLY A 191 -7.04 20.61 -10.59
CA GLY A 191 -6.49 20.85 -11.93
C GLY A 191 -5.17 20.15 -12.20
N LYS A 192 -4.78 19.21 -11.33
CA LYS A 192 -3.60 18.37 -11.51
C LYS A 192 -3.97 17.10 -12.26
N VAL A 193 -3.20 16.79 -13.29
CA VAL A 193 -3.31 15.55 -14.05
C VAL A 193 -2.00 14.80 -13.91
N SER A 194 -2.04 13.53 -13.53
CA SER A 194 -0.84 12.68 -13.55
C SER A 194 -1.06 11.44 -14.38
N ALA A 195 -0.04 11.03 -15.12
CA ALA A 195 -0.02 9.80 -15.89
C ALA A 195 1.28 9.05 -15.62
N LEU A 196 1.20 7.72 -15.52
CA LEU A 196 2.32 6.82 -15.37
C LEU A 196 2.14 5.68 -16.36
N LEU A 197 3.11 5.52 -17.26
CA LEU A 197 3.20 4.44 -18.22
C LEU A 197 4.38 3.54 -17.83
N GLU A 198 4.09 2.29 -17.49
CA GLU A 198 5.09 1.23 -17.33
C GLU A 198 5.00 0.32 -18.57
N GLN A 199 6.03 0.30 -19.41
CA GLN A 199 6.13 -0.55 -20.58
C GLN A 199 7.24 -1.59 -20.36
N ARG A 200 6.87 -2.87 -20.31
CA ARG A 200 7.81 -3.99 -20.22
C ARG A 200 8.17 -4.44 -21.64
N PHE A 201 9.45 -4.36 -22.01
CA PHE A 201 9.93 -4.86 -23.31
C PHE A 201 10.47 -6.29 -23.19
N ALA A 202 11.03 -6.64 -22.03
CA ALA A 202 11.46 -7.99 -21.66
C ALA A 202 11.10 -8.24 -20.19
N PRO A 203 11.02 -9.50 -19.72
CA PRO A 203 10.85 -9.80 -18.30
C PRO A 203 11.89 -9.09 -17.41
N THR A 204 13.08 -8.85 -17.95
CA THR A 204 14.22 -8.21 -17.28
C THR A 204 14.30 -6.70 -17.50
N PHE A 205 13.42 -6.10 -18.31
CA PHE A 205 13.51 -4.68 -18.68
C PHE A 205 12.13 -4.02 -18.76
N ALA A 206 11.89 -3.07 -17.85
CA ALA A 206 10.72 -2.22 -17.83
C ALA A 206 11.10 -0.73 -17.93
N PHE A 207 10.44 -0.03 -18.84
CA PHE A 207 10.56 1.41 -19.04
C PHE A 207 9.39 2.11 -18.36
N LEU A 208 9.68 3.10 -17.52
CA LEU A 208 8.70 3.88 -16.78
C LEU A 208 8.72 5.32 -17.26
N VAL A 209 7.57 5.86 -17.62
CA VAL A 209 7.38 7.29 -17.91
C VAL A 209 6.31 7.82 -17.00
N SER A 210 6.63 8.83 -16.20
CA SER A 210 5.68 9.54 -15.35
C SER A 210 5.60 10.99 -15.77
N GLY A 211 4.41 11.55 -15.84
CA GLY A 211 4.17 12.96 -16.08
C GLY A 211 3.10 13.49 -15.13
N GLU A 212 3.33 14.64 -14.53
CA GLU A 212 2.35 15.41 -13.77
C GLU A 212 2.25 16.80 -14.39
N ILE A 213 1.03 17.27 -14.63
CA ILE A 213 0.72 18.59 -15.16
C ILE A 213 -0.21 19.28 -14.17
N ASP A 214 0.26 20.39 -13.60
CA ASP A 214 -0.55 21.31 -12.80
C ASP A 214 -1.03 22.46 -13.70
N HIS A 215 -2.32 22.45 -14.05
CA HIS A 215 -2.89 23.45 -14.94
C HIS A 215 -3.02 24.84 -14.28
N PHE A 216 -3.13 24.91 -12.95
CA PHE A 216 -3.25 26.18 -12.24
C PHE A 216 -1.91 26.90 -12.12
N LYS A 217 -0.83 26.15 -11.93
CA LYS A 217 0.54 26.69 -11.86
C LYS A 217 1.26 26.67 -13.22
N ASN A 218 0.62 26.10 -14.24
CA ASN A 218 1.19 25.86 -15.57
C ASN A 218 2.59 25.24 -15.50
N ALA A 219 2.71 24.21 -14.65
CA ALA A 219 3.97 23.52 -14.38
C ALA A 219 3.81 22.04 -14.74
N ALA A 220 4.74 21.53 -15.54
CA ALA A 220 4.81 20.12 -15.89
C ALA A 220 6.07 19.50 -15.28
N LYS A 221 5.90 18.35 -14.63
CA LYS A 221 6.98 17.50 -14.14
C LYS A 221 6.96 16.22 -14.93
N VAL A 222 8.08 15.89 -15.57
CA VAL A 222 8.21 14.63 -16.32
C VAL A 222 9.41 13.88 -15.73
N GLY A 223 9.21 12.59 -15.50
CA GLY A 223 10.21 11.67 -14.99
C GLY A 223 10.25 10.42 -15.88
N VAL A 224 11.46 9.93 -16.13
CA VAL A 224 11.68 8.69 -16.86
C VAL A 224 12.53 7.79 -15.98
N GLY A 225 12.13 6.53 -15.84
CA GLY A 225 12.82 5.50 -15.08
C GLY A 225 13.02 4.25 -15.91
N VAL A 226 14.06 3.49 -15.58
CA VAL A 226 14.31 2.18 -16.18
C VAL A 226 14.49 1.20 -15.03
N MET A 227 13.70 0.13 -15.03
CA MET A 227 13.89 -0.99 -14.13
C MET A 227 14.53 -2.14 -14.89
N ILE A 228 15.68 -2.58 -14.40
CA ILE A 228 16.40 -3.73 -14.92
C ILE A 228 16.38 -4.80 -13.83
N GLU A 229 15.67 -5.88 -14.08
CA GLU A 229 15.71 -7.07 -13.23
C GLU A 229 16.76 -8.00 -13.81
N SER A 230 17.88 -8.18 -13.10
CA SER A 230 18.87 -9.19 -13.45
C SER A 230 18.53 -10.49 -12.71
N SER A 231 18.16 -11.53 -13.45
CA SER A 231 18.10 -12.87 -12.90
C SER A 231 19.51 -13.45 -12.82
N THR A 232 19.84 -14.10 -11.70
CA THR A 232 21.07 -14.88 -11.54
C THR A 232 20.93 -16.32 -12.06
N LEU A 233 19.74 -16.67 -12.57
CA LEU A 233 19.44 -17.99 -13.12
C LEU A 233 20.06 -18.11 -14.52
N THR A 234 20.71 -19.24 -14.76
CA THR A 234 21.32 -19.53 -16.07
C THR A 234 20.23 -19.57 -17.17
N PRO A 235 20.56 -19.20 -18.43
CA PRO A 235 19.59 -19.21 -19.54
C PRO A 235 18.87 -20.56 -19.75
N GLU A 236 19.41 -21.66 -19.22
CA GLU A 236 18.84 -23.01 -19.29
C GLU A 236 17.63 -23.23 -18.37
N GLU A 237 17.54 -22.52 -17.23
CA GLU A 237 16.45 -22.69 -16.25
C GLU A 237 15.25 -21.75 -16.49
N MET A 238 15.41 -20.72 -17.34
CA MET A 238 14.34 -19.79 -17.74
C MET A 238 13.45 -20.32 -18.88
N GLY A 239 13.60 -21.60 -19.28
CA GLY A 239 12.66 -22.27 -20.17
C GLY A 239 12.70 -21.78 -21.64
N LEU A 240 13.80 -21.18 -22.08
CA LEU A 240 14.08 -21.05 -23.51
C LEU A 240 14.69 -22.37 -23.98
N THR A 241 13.86 -23.36 -24.32
CA THR A 241 14.29 -24.43 -25.22
C THR A 241 14.19 -23.89 -26.65
N PRO A 242 15.29 -23.71 -27.41
CA PRO A 242 15.20 -23.79 -28.85
C PRO A 242 14.96 -25.27 -29.18
N GLU A 243 13.73 -25.58 -29.57
CA GLU A 243 13.44 -26.75 -30.38
C GLU A 243 14.40 -26.77 -31.60
N GLY A 244 14.98 -27.94 -31.87
CA GLY A 244 15.44 -28.31 -33.20
C GLY A 244 16.89 -27.93 -33.54
N MET A 245 17.83 -28.78 -33.14
CA MET A 245 19.08 -28.94 -33.89
C MET A 245 18.94 -30.21 -34.75
N PRO A 246 19.14 -30.16 -36.08
CA PRO A 246 18.94 -31.31 -36.96
C PRO A 246 20.07 -32.34 -36.75
N LEU A 247 19.71 -33.62 -36.73
CA LEU A 247 20.63 -34.75 -36.74
C LEU A 247 21.59 -34.66 -37.94
N PRO A 248 22.91 -34.82 -37.75
CA PRO A 248 23.83 -34.95 -38.87
C PRO A 248 23.64 -36.32 -39.56
N PRO A 249 23.67 -36.39 -40.90
CA PRO A 249 23.64 -37.65 -41.62
C PRO A 249 25.03 -38.29 -41.63
N GLN A 250 25.15 -39.48 -41.03
CA GLN A 250 25.91 -40.63 -41.53
C GLN A 250 25.77 -41.82 -40.57
#